data_AF-A0A3C0KB52-F1
#
_entry.id   AF-A0A3C0KB52-F1
#
_cell.length_a   1.000
_cell.length_b   1.000
_cell.length_c   1.000
_cell.angle_alpha   90.00
_cell.angle_beta   90.00
_cell.angle_gamma   90.00
#
_symmetry.space_group_name_H-M   'P 1'
#
loop_
_entity.id
_entity.type
_entity.pdbx_description
1 polymer ?
#
loop_
_entity_poly.entity_id
_entity_poly.type
_entity_poly.pdbx_seq_one_letter_code
_entity_poly.pdbx_strand_id
1 'polypeptide(L)' 'MHIETLAVHAGYTPDPTTKSAAVPLYQTVAYAFDSAQHGADL' A
#
# COMPACT_ATOMS: atom_id res chain seq x y z
N MET A 1 -2.19 -1.52 22.83
CA MET A 1 -0.82 -1.40 22.28
C MET A 1 -0.17 -0.17 22.89
N HIS A 2 1.13 -0.22 23.14
CA HIS A 2 1.89 0.90 23.69
C HIS A 2 2.27 1.90 22.59
N ILE A 3 2.56 3.15 22.95
CA ILE A 3 2.83 4.22 21.97
C ILE A 3 4.09 3.94 21.16
N GLU A 4 5.10 3.32 21.79
CA GLU A 4 6.35 2.91 21.17
C GLU A 4 6.12 1.85 20.09
N THR A 5 5.17 0.93 20.32
CA THR A 5 4.77 -0.07 19.32
C THR A 5 4.05 0.56 18.14
N LEU A 6 3.15 1.52 18.40
CA LEU A 6 2.42 2.22 17.36
C LEU A 6 3.36 3.07 16.48
N ALA A 7 4.37 3.71 17.08
CA ALA A 7 5.36 4.50 16.35
C ALA A 7 6.11 3.69 15.27
N VAL A 8 6.24 2.37 15.46
CA VAL A 8 6.93 1.48 14.51
C VAL A 8 5.96 0.81 13.52
N HIS A 9 4.75 0.45 13.95
CA HIS A 9 3.87 -0.44 13.17
C HIS A 9 2.57 0.19 12.68
N ALA A 10 2.17 1.36 13.19
CA ALA A 10 0.91 1.97 12.76
C ALA A 10 0.98 2.46 11.31
N GLY A 11 -0.09 2.25 10.55
CA GLY A 11 -0.21 2.73 9.17
C GLY A 11 0.42 1.84 8.10
N TYR A 12 1.09 0.74 8.48
CA TYR A 12 1.62 -0.22 7.53
C TYR A 12 1.54 -1.67 8.03
N THR A 13 1.19 -2.57 7.11
CA THR A 13 1.30 -4.02 7.29
C THR A 13 2.15 -4.58 6.16
N PRO A 14 2.86 -5.70 6.35
CA PRO A 14 3.71 -6.26 5.30
C PRO A 14 2.97 -6.41 3.97
N ASP A 15 3.62 -6.00 2.87
CA ASP A 15 3.02 -6.02 1.54
C ASP A 15 2.41 -7.40 1.25
N PRO A 16 1.11 -7.51 0.92
CA PRO A 16 0.48 -8.79 0.66
C PRO A 16 1.14 -9.57 -0.48
N THR A 17 1.73 -8.88 -1.46
CA THR A 17 2.34 -9.50 -2.65
C THR A 17 3.75 -10.02 -2.37
N THR A 18 4.63 -9.18 -1.81
CA THR A 18 6.06 -9.55 -1.63
C THR A 18 6.45 -9.90 -0.19
N LYS A 19 5.57 -9.67 0.79
CA LYS A 19 5.84 -9.76 2.23
C LYS A 19 6.90 -8.77 2.73
N SER A 20 7.17 -7.70 2.00
CA SER A 20 8.08 -6.65 2.44
C SER A 20 7.61 -6.04 3.77
N ALA A 21 8.47 -6.07 4.79
CA ALA A 21 8.22 -5.39 6.06
C ALA A 21 8.53 -3.88 5.99
N ALA A 22 9.31 -3.44 5.00
CA ALA A 22 9.55 -2.03 4.73
C ALA A 22 8.53 -1.49 3.71
N VAL A 23 8.13 -0.23 3.87
CA VAL A 23 7.19 0.45 2.96
C VAL A 23 7.83 0.60 1.57
N PRO A 24 7.17 0.15 0.49
CA PRO A 24 7.67 0.36 -0.87
C PRO A 24 7.65 1.82 -1.30
N LEU A 25 8.61 2.22 -2.14
CA LEU A 25 8.59 3.50 -2.83
C LEU A 25 7.84 3.35 -4.17
N TYR A 26 6.57 3.76 -4.21
CA TYR A 26 5.78 3.79 -5.45
C TYR A 26 6.11 5.02 -6.29
N GLN A 27 7.33 5.08 -6.83
CA GLN A 27 7.78 6.15 -7.73
C GLN A 27 7.22 5.93 -9.14
N THR A 28 5.91 6.14 -9.29
CA THR A 28 5.16 6.03 -10.54
C THR A 28 4.33 7.29 -10.76
N VAL A 29 3.88 7.50 -11.99
CA VAL A 29 2.99 8.60 -12.38
C VAL A 29 1.55 8.15 -12.63
N ALA A 30 1.30 6.83 -12.70
CA ALA A 30 -0.01 6.25 -12.96
C ALA A 30 -0.13 4.82 -12.43
N TYR A 31 -1.38 4.36 -12.27
CA TYR A 31 -1.75 2.98 -11.94
C TYR A 31 -2.70 2.44 -13.02
N ALA A 32 -2.60 1.17 -13.34
CA ALA A 32 -3.47 0.53 -14.33
C ALA A 32 -4.87 0.26 -13.74
N PHE A 33 -5.90 0.33 -14.59
CA PHE A 33 -7.23 -0.16 -14.26
C PHE A 33 -7.35 -1.64 -14.61
N ASP A 34 -8.06 -2.40 -13.77
CA ASP A 34 -8.31 -3.82 -14.03
C ASP A 34 -9.25 -4.06 -15.23
N SER A 35 -10.08 -3.06 -15.59
CA SER A 35 -10.97 -3.11 -16.74
C SER A 35 -11.35 -1.70 -17.23
N ALA A 36 -11.88 -1.61 -18.45
CA ALA A 36 -12.42 -0.34 -18.97
C ALA A 36 -13.56 0.22 -18.12
N GLN A 37 -14.42 -0.66 -17.56
CA GLN A 37 -15.51 -0.26 -16.68
C GLN A 37 -14.99 0.29 -15.35
N HIS A 38 -13.99 -0.37 -14.72
CA HIS A 38 -13.31 0.17 -13.54
C HIS A 38 -12.75 1.56 -13.83
N GLY A 39 -12.07 1.76 -14.97
CA GLY A 39 -11.58 3.07 -15.38
C GLY A 39 -12.67 4.13 -15.59
N ALA A 40 -13.89 3.71 -15.98
CA ALA A 40 -15.02 4.62 -16.20
C ALA A 40 -15.77 4.99 -14.91
N ASP A 41 -15.73 4.13 -13.88
CA ASP A 41 -16.49 4.28 -12.63
C ASP A 41 -15.73 5.01 -11.50
N LEU A 42 -14.48 5.42 -11.74
CA LEU A 42 -13.61 6.06 -10.74
C LEU A 42 -13.92 7.54 -10.48
#